data_AF-A0A2C6AQM5-F1
#
_entry.id   AF-A0A2C6AQM5-F1
#
_cell.length_a   1.000
_cell.length_b   1.000
_cell.length_c   1.000
_cell.angle_alpha   90.00
_cell.angle_beta   90.00
_cell.angle_gamma   90.00
#
_symmetry.space_group_name_H-M   'P 1'
#
loop_
_entity.id
_entity.type
_entity.pdbx_description
1 polymer ?
#
loop_
_entity_poly.entity_id
_entity_poly.type
_entity_poly.pdbx_seq_one_letter_code
_entity_poly.pdbx_strand_id
1 'polypeptide(L)'
;MKLRGKFYSIITGGVYKVLNINFESRKITGINKNEELTFDFNDVIWLESTEIKEGKKFIYTDDYVIAKKDNTIIMTGVVKKRADGTFALVNKKSGQVMSLLQLQFEGAKLINLQNHKIYFARKNNKTKEK
;
A
#
# COMPACT_ATOMS: atom_id res chain seq x y z
N MET A 1 -16.44 -0.53 13.52
CA MET A 1 -15.11 -0.08 13.07
C MET A 1 -15.16 0.16 11.56
N LYS A 2 -14.86 1.37 11.05
CA LYS A 2 -14.81 1.57 9.57
C LYS A 2 -13.54 0.91 9.04
N LEU A 3 -13.67 -0.14 8.22
CA LEU A 3 -12.56 -0.75 7.50
C LEU A 3 -11.93 0.28 6.55
N ARG A 4 -10.79 0.87 6.95
CA ARG A 4 -9.99 1.79 6.11
C ARG A 4 -8.97 1.00 5.31
N GLY A 5 -9.46 0.08 4.50
CA GLY A 5 -8.63 -0.79 3.67
C GLY A 5 -8.70 -0.45 2.20
N LYS A 6 -7.63 -0.78 1.48
CA LYS A 6 -7.66 -0.99 0.04
C LYS A 6 -7.19 -2.40 -0.26
N PHE A 7 -7.51 -2.88 -1.44
CA PHE A 7 -6.89 -4.08 -1.97
C PHE A 7 -6.59 -3.92 -3.45
N TYR A 8 -5.58 -4.63 -3.91
CA TYR A 8 -5.29 -4.80 -5.33
C TYR A 8 -5.89 -6.12 -5.80
N SER A 9 -6.65 -6.10 -6.90
CA SER A 9 -7.14 -7.32 -7.55
C SER A 9 -6.09 -7.85 -8.52
N ILE A 10 -5.71 -9.12 -8.35
CA ILE A 10 -4.79 -9.83 -9.26
C ILE A 10 -5.45 -10.06 -10.61
N ILE A 11 -6.77 -10.29 -10.62
CA ILE A 11 -7.56 -10.57 -11.81
C ILE A 11 -7.66 -9.34 -12.71
N THR A 12 -8.11 -8.21 -12.15
CA THR A 12 -8.38 -6.99 -12.93
C THR A 12 -7.17 -6.05 -13.00
N GLY A 13 -6.20 -6.20 -12.10
CA GLY A 13 -5.10 -5.25 -11.94
C GLY A 13 -5.52 -3.91 -11.30
N GLY A 14 -6.76 -3.79 -10.82
CA GLY A 14 -7.31 -2.58 -10.22
C GLY A 14 -7.03 -2.48 -8.72
N VAL A 15 -7.04 -1.26 -8.18
CA VAL A 15 -7.04 -1.00 -6.74
C VAL A 15 -8.42 -0.52 -6.31
N TYR A 16 -9.00 -1.23 -5.34
CA TYR A 16 -10.35 -1.02 -4.86
C TYR A 16 -10.32 -0.51 -3.42
N LYS A 17 -11.25 0.38 -3.09
CA LYS A 17 -11.54 0.73 -1.70
C LYS A 17 -12.46 -0.36 -1.13
N VAL A 18 -12.14 -0.86 0.05
CA VAL A 18 -12.92 -1.92 0.71
C VAL A 18 -14.29 -1.39 1.10
N LEU A 19 -15.33 -2.14 0.78
CA LEU A 19 -16.70 -1.93 1.24
C LEU A 19 -17.10 -2.99 2.27
N ASN A 20 -16.82 -4.27 1.99
CA ASN A 20 -17.18 -5.38 2.85
C ASN A 20 -16.12 -6.50 2.81
N ILE A 21 -15.97 -7.22 3.92
CA ILE A 21 -15.13 -8.43 4.02
C ILE A 21 -15.99 -9.51 4.67
N ASN A 22 -16.28 -10.58 3.92
CA ASN A 22 -16.96 -11.76 4.43
C ASN A 22 -15.93 -12.86 4.69
N PHE A 23 -15.63 -13.13 5.95
CA PHE A 23 -14.64 -14.13 6.36
C PHE A 23 -15.16 -15.56 6.20
N GLU A 24 -16.47 -15.80 6.36
CA GLU A 24 -17.09 -17.12 6.20
C GLU A 24 -17.00 -17.58 4.75
N SER A 25 -17.41 -16.72 3.82
CA SER A 25 -17.32 -17.02 2.39
C SER A 25 -15.94 -16.72 1.80
N ARG A 26 -15.01 -16.17 2.60
CA ARG A 26 -13.66 -15.73 2.17
C ARG A 26 -13.67 -14.78 0.96
N LYS A 27 -14.60 -13.84 0.96
CA LYS A 27 -14.80 -12.87 -0.13
C LYS A 27 -14.64 -11.44 0.35
N ILE A 28 -14.13 -10.59 -0.55
CA ILE A 28 -13.95 -9.16 -0.33
C ILE A 28 -14.66 -8.37 -1.42
N THR A 29 -15.42 -7.37 -1.02
CA THR A 29 -16.13 -6.47 -1.93
C THR A 29 -15.48 -5.10 -1.87
N GLY A 30 -15.22 -4.52 -3.04
CA GLY A 30 -14.65 -3.19 -3.13
C GLY A 30 -15.14 -2.39 -4.32
N ILE A 31 -14.91 -1.09 -4.25
CA ILE A 31 -15.30 -0.13 -5.28
C ILE A 31 -14.07 0.53 -5.91
N ASN A 32 -14.08 0.63 -7.23
CA ASN A 32 -13.12 1.39 -8.01
C ASN A 32 -13.87 2.29 -9.00
N LYS A 33 -13.67 3.61 -8.88
CA LYS A 33 -14.49 4.62 -9.55
C LYS A 33 -15.97 4.40 -9.21
N ASN A 34 -16.74 3.81 -10.12
CA ASN A 34 -18.17 3.54 -9.98
C ASN A 34 -18.51 2.05 -10.13
N GLU A 35 -17.50 1.18 -10.14
CA GLU A 35 -17.69 -0.26 -10.30
C GLU A 35 -17.45 -0.95 -8.96
N GLU A 36 -18.48 -1.66 -8.47
CA GLU A 36 -18.41 -2.51 -7.30
C GLU A 36 -18.22 -3.96 -7.74
N LEU A 37 -17.18 -4.61 -7.22
CA LEU A 37 -16.86 -6.00 -7.53
C LEU A 37 -16.52 -6.77 -6.26
N THR A 38 -16.83 -8.07 -6.30
CA THR A 38 -16.50 -9.02 -5.24
C THR A 38 -15.46 -10.01 -5.75
N PHE A 39 -14.46 -10.28 -4.93
CA PHE A 39 -13.33 -11.16 -5.23
C PHE A 39 -13.16 -12.19 -4.12
N ASP A 40 -12.60 -13.35 -4.45
CA ASP A 40 -12.10 -14.28 -3.44
C ASP A 40 -10.82 -13.76 -2.81
N PHE A 41 -10.55 -14.11 -1.54
CA PHE A 41 -9.35 -13.65 -0.83
C PHE A 41 -8.04 -14.02 -1.52
N ASN A 42 -8.02 -15.14 -2.25
CA ASN A 42 -6.83 -15.60 -2.97
C ASN A 42 -6.48 -14.71 -4.18
N ASP A 43 -7.45 -13.94 -4.67
CA ASP A 43 -7.32 -13.10 -5.88
C ASP A 43 -6.98 -11.65 -5.56
N VAL A 44 -6.70 -11.34 -4.30
CA VAL A 44 -6.43 -9.98 -3.86
C VAL A 44 -5.17 -9.87 -3.02
N ILE A 45 -4.56 -8.68 -3.04
CA ILE A 45 -3.49 -8.29 -2.13
C ILE A 45 -4.03 -7.19 -1.23
N TRP A 46 -4.05 -7.45 0.08
CA TRP A 46 -4.45 -6.46 1.08
C TRP A 46 -3.44 -5.32 1.16
N LEU A 47 -3.94 -4.08 1.11
CA LEU A 47 -3.17 -2.86 1.28
C LEU A 47 -3.65 -2.19 2.57
N GLU A 48 -2.90 -2.39 3.65
CA GLU A 48 -3.23 -1.88 4.97
C GLU A 48 -2.92 -0.39 5.06
N SER A 49 -3.86 0.41 5.59
CA SER A 49 -3.61 1.82 5.90
C SER A 49 -2.58 1.92 7.02
N THR A 50 -1.59 2.80 6.87
CA THR A 50 -0.66 3.12 7.96
C THR A 50 -1.24 4.14 8.94
N GLU A 51 -2.44 4.65 8.67
CA GLU A 51 -3.08 5.82 9.30
C GLU A 51 -2.29 7.14 9.17
N ILE A 52 -1.10 7.12 8.56
CA ILE A 52 -0.31 8.31 8.23
C ILE A 52 -0.83 8.93 6.94
N LYS A 53 -0.95 10.25 6.92
CA LYS A 53 -1.44 11.02 5.78
C LYS A 53 -0.35 11.84 5.12
N GLU A 54 -0.35 11.82 3.79
CA GLU A 54 0.23 12.86 2.95
C GLU A 54 -0.91 13.78 2.49
N GLY A 55 -1.02 14.96 3.08
CA GLY A 55 -2.16 15.85 2.86
C GLY A 55 -3.49 15.17 3.22
N LYS A 56 -4.36 14.95 2.22
CA LYS A 56 -5.67 14.29 2.41
C LYS A 56 -5.65 12.78 2.17
N LYS A 57 -4.53 12.20 1.70
CA LYS A 57 -4.45 10.79 1.30
C LYS A 57 -3.67 10.00 2.34
N PHE A 58 -4.19 8.83 2.71
CA PHE A 58 -3.45 7.88 3.54
C PHE A 58 -2.34 7.20 2.73
N ILE A 59 -1.25 6.86 3.42
CA ILE A 59 -0.21 5.96 2.96
C ILE A 59 -0.64 4.54 3.31
N TYR A 60 -0.38 3.59 2.42
CA TYR A 60 -0.72 2.18 2.57
C TYR A 60 0.53 1.31 2.48
N THR A 61 0.43 0.06 2.93
CA THR A 61 1.46 -0.94 2.61
C THR A 61 1.67 -1.04 1.11
N ASP A 62 2.92 -1.31 0.74
CA ASP A 62 3.41 -1.38 -0.63
C ASP A 62 3.46 -0.08 -1.43
N ASP A 63 3.05 1.05 -0.84
CA ASP A 63 3.33 2.37 -1.42
C ASP A 63 4.84 2.61 -1.51
N TYR A 64 5.27 3.22 -2.61
CA TYR A 64 6.64 3.73 -2.73
C TYR A 64 6.64 5.18 -2.28
N VAL A 65 7.39 5.47 -1.22
CA VAL A 65 7.43 6.78 -0.57
C VAL A 65 8.85 7.35 -0.61
N ILE A 66 8.92 8.65 -0.84
CA ILE A 66 10.14 9.46 -0.67
C ILE A 66 9.96 10.26 0.63
N ALA A 67 10.86 10.07 1.58
CA ALA A 67 10.96 10.94 2.75
C ALA A 67 11.97 12.06 2.47
N LYS A 68 11.54 13.30 2.70
CA LYS A 68 12.38 14.50 2.55
C LYS A 68 12.44 15.31 3.84
N LYS A 69 13.59 15.90 4.12
CA LYS A 69 13.78 16.90 5.18
C LYS A 69 14.65 18.02 4.60
N ASP A 70 14.24 19.28 4.80
CA ASP A 70 14.96 20.46 4.33
C ASP A 70 15.37 20.37 2.84
N ASN A 71 14.41 19.99 1.99
CA ASN A 71 14.57 19.70 0.55
C ASN A 71 15.54 18.56 0.16
N THR A 72 16.15 17.88 1.13
CA THR A 72 17.02 16.73 0.90
C THR A 72 16.24 15.43 1.03
N ILE A 73 16.48 14.48 0.12
CA ILE A 73 15.93 13.12 0.24
C ILE A 73 16.73 12.38 1.30
N ILE A 74 16.07 12.01 2.39
CA ILE A 74 16.70 11.25 3.48
C ILE A 74 16.48 9.74 3.30
N MET A 75 15.36 9.35 2.70
CA MET A 75 15.08 7.95 2.41
C MET A 75 14.10 7.82 1.26
N THR A 76 14.22 6.72 0.52
CA THR A 76 13.17 6.24 -0.37
C THR A 76 12.95 4.76 -0.10
N GLY A 77 11.73 4.27 -0.26
CA GLY A 77 11.48 2.85 -0.04
C GLY A 77 10.03 2.46 -0.22
N VAL A 78 9.79 1.16 -0.11
CA VAL A 78 8.45 0.59 -0.09
C VAL A 78 7.97 0.49 1.36
N VAL A 79 6.74 0.90 1.62
CA VAL A 79 6.10 0.79 2.93
C VAL A 79 5.84 -0.68 3.23
N LYS A 80 6.31 -1.16 4.38
CA LYS A 80 6.08 -2.52 4.86
C LYS A 80 5.64 -2.52 6.31
N LYS A 81 4.73 -3.44 6.65
CA LYS A 81 4.42 -3.77 8.04
C LYS A 81 5.51 -4.68 8.60
N ARG A 82 5.96 -4.38 9.81
CA ARG A 82 6.94 -5.16 10.56
C ARG A 82 6.23 -6.19 11.43
N ALA A 83 6.97 -7.16 11.94
CA ALA A 83 6.43 -8.22 12.79
C ALA A 83 5.81 -7.67 14.09
N ASP A 84 6.31 -6.54 14.60
CA ASP A 84 5.78 -5.82 15.76
C ASP A 84 4.51 -4.99 15.46
N GLY A 85 3.99 -5.05 14.24
CA GLY A 85 2.82 -4.32 13.79
C GLY A 85 3.07 -2.88 13.35
N THR A 86 4.29 -2.35 13.50
CA THR A 86 4.66 -1.00 13.05
C THR A 86 4.93 -0.95 11.55
N PHE A 87 4.99 0.25 10.98
CA PHE A 87 5.26 0.46 9.56
C PHE A 87 6.63 1.13 9.34
N ALA A 88 7.34 0.68 8.30
CA ALA A 88 8.64 1.22 7.92
C ALA A 88 8.76 1.40 6.41
N LEU A 89 9.63 2.32 5.99
CA LEU A 89 10.18 2.33 4.63
C LEU A 89 11.31 1.33 4.55
N VAL A 90 11.26 0.48 3.52
CA VAL A 90 12.29 -0.49 3.22
C VAL A 90 12.90 -0.16 1.86
N ASN A 91 14.18 0.19 1.86
CA ASN A 91 14.96 0.35 0.64
C ASN A 91 15.76 -0.93 0.38
N LYS A 92 15.29 -1.76 -0.56
CA LYS A 92 15.98 -3.02 -0.88
C LYS A 92 17.34 -2.81 -1.56
N LYS A 93 17.57 -1.68 -2.22
CA LYS A 93 18.83 -1.40 -2.92
C LYS A 93 19.94 -1.03 -1.94
N SER A 94 19.62 -0.20 -0.93
CA SER A 94 20.59 0.20 0.10
C SER A 94 20.55 -0.67 1.37
N GLY A 95 19.57 -1.55 1.51
CA GLY A 95 19.35 -2.34 2.73
C GLY A 95 18.78 -1.54 3.91
N GLN A 96 18.53 -0.24 3.72
CA GLN A 96 18.05 0.63 4.79
C GLN A 96 16.58 0.34 5.14
N VAL A 97 16.29 0.40 6.44
CA VAL A 97 14.94 0.32 7.00
C VAL A 97 14.76 1.45 8.00
N MET A 98 13.72 2.26 7.84
CA MET A 98 13.41 3.35 8.77
C MET A 98 11.93 3.38 9.11
N SER A 99 11.60 3.53 10.39
CA SER A 99 10.23 3.62 10.85
C SER A 99 9.52 4.84 10.25
N LEU A 100 8.27 4.67 9.80
CA LEU A 100 7.46 5.80 9.35
C LEU A 100 7.20 6.79 10.47
N LEU A 101 7.02 6.29 11.69
CA LEU A 101 6.78 7.13 12.86
C LEU A 101 8.03 7.95 13.22
N GLN A 102 9.22 7.33 13.16
CA GLN A 102 10.49 8.04 13.33
C GLN A 102 10.66 9.15 12.31
N LEU A 103 10.41 8.86 11.03
CA LEU A 103 10.47 9.85 9.95
C LEU A 103 9.54 11.04 10.23
N GLN A 104 8.32 10.81 10.72
CA GLN A 104 7.41 11.89 11.10
C GLN A 104 7.93 12.69 12.29
N PHE A 105 8.42 12.04 13.34
CA PHE A 105 9.00 12.71 14.51
C PHE A 105 10.21 13.57 14.14
N GLU A 106 11.03 13.13 13.19
CA GLU A 106 12.18 13.88 12.69
C GLU A 106 11.80 15.04 11.75
N GLY A 107 10.50 15.26 11.50
CA GLY A 107 9.98 16.33 10.68
C GLY A 107 10.03 16.05 9.18
N ALA A 108 10.19 14.79 8.77
CA ALA A 108 10.26 14.44 7.37
C ALA A 108 8.89 14.56 6.68
N LYS A 109 8.88 15.23 5.52
CA LYS A 109 7.75 15.23 4.59
C LYS A 109 7.77 13.93 3.79
N LEU A 110 6.68 13.16 3.87
CA LEU A 110 6.49 11.94 3.12
C LEU A 110 5.77 12.25 1.80
N ILE A 111 6.36 11.82 0.68
CA ILE A 111 5.82 11.96 -0.67
C ILE A 111 5.51 10.59 -1.22
N ASN A 112 4.23 10.28 -1.44
CA ASN A 112 3.78 8.98 -1.93
C ASN A 112 3.69 9.01 -3.46
N LEU A 113 4.54 8.23 -4.12
CA LEU A 113 4.51 8.09 -5.58
C LEU A 113 3.39 7.16 -6.07
N GLN A 114 2.61 6.57 -5.14
CA GLN A 114 1.47 5.68 -5.40
C GLN A 114 1.82 4.47 -6.30
N ASN A 115 3.09 4.07 -6.24
CA ASN A 115 3.70 3.18 -7.23
C ASN A 115 3.29 1.71 -7.08
N HIS A 116 2.60 1.34 -5.99
CA HIS A 116 2.03 0.00 -5.80
C HIS A 116 1.16 -0.40 -7.00
N LYS A 117 0.41 0.55 -7.56
CA LYS A 117 -0.44 0.35 -8.75
C LYS A 117 0.35 -0.12 -9.98
N ILE A 118 1.58 0.36 -10.16
CA ILE A 118 2.43 0.06 -11.33
C ILE A 118 3.28 -1.19 -11.06
N TYR A 119 3.79 -1.33 -9.83
CA TYR A 119 4.63 -2.46 -9.45
C TYR A 119 3.87 -3.79 -9.46
N PHE A 120 2.64 -3.83 -8.93
CA PHE A 120 1.84 -5.07 -8.92
C PHE A 120 1.29 -5.42 -10.31
N ALA A 121 0.88 -4.43 -11.10
CA ALA A 121 0.47 -4.66 -12.50
C ALA A 121 1.60 -5.29 -13.33
N ARG A 122 2.85 -4.81 -13.18
CA ARG A 122 4.00 -5.35 -13.91
C ARG A 122 4.46 -6.72 -13.42
N LYS A 123 4.41 -6.98 -12.11
CA LYS A 123 4.80 -8.28 -11.54
C LYS A 123 3.84 -9.40 -11.98
N ASN A 124 2.56 -9.10 -12.10
CA ASN A 124 1.53 -10.10 -12.45
C ASN A 124 1.31 -10.27 -13.96
N ASN A 125 1.62 -9.26 -14.79
CA ASN A 125 1.62 -9.43 -16.25
C ASN A 125 2.69 -10.41 -16.74
N LYS A 126 3.83 -10.54 -16.04
CA LYS A 126 4.84 -11.58 -16.33
C LYS A 126 4.35 -13.01 -16.09
N THR A 127 3.26 -13.19 -15.34
CA THR A 127 2.63 -14.51 -15.10
C THR A 127 1.54 -14.86 -16.12
N LYS A 128 1.12 -13.92 -16.98
CA LYS A 128 0.17 -14.17 -18.07
C LYS A 128 0.85 -14.54 -19.40
N GLU A 129 2.16 -14.35 -19.51
CA GLU A 129 2.98 -14.86 -20.62
C GLU A 129 3.53 -16.25 -20.24
N LYS A 130 2.70 -17.29 -20.34
CA LYS A 130 3.12 -18.69 -20.45
C LYS A 130 2.12 -19.47 -21.29
#